data_AF-A0A482XKU7-F1
#
_entry.id   AF-A0A482XKU7-F1
#
_cell.length_a   1.000
_cell.length_b   1.000
_cell.length_c   1.000
_cell.angle_alpha   90.00
_cell.angle_beta   90.00
_cell.angle_gamma   90.00
#
_symmetry.space_group_name_H-M   'P 1'
#
loop_
_entity.id
_entity.type
_entity.pdbx_description
1 polymer ?
#
loop_
_entity_poly.entity_id
_entity_poly.type
_entity_poly.pdbx_seq_one_letter_code
_entity_poly.pdbx_strand_id
1 'polypeptide(L)' 'MDLGASGEIRYQMLGGEAGYFAVDAVSGQIRAAASFAHHAGRVFGFDVKATDLAGSPDGRSAIANVFVSPMQN' A
#
# COMPACT_ATOMS: atom_id res chain seq x y z
N MET A 1 1.76 29.42 9.23
CA MET A 1 1.85 27.96 9.25
C MET A 1 0.58 27.42 8.65
N ASP A 2 0.63 27.10 7.36
CA ASP A 2 -0.39 26.29 6.73
C ASP A 2 0.20 24.88 6.62
N LEU A 3 -0.21 23.99 7.52
CA LEU A 3 0.15 22.58 7.50
C LEU A 3 -0.71 21.79 6.49
N GLY A 4 -1.59 22.45 5.73
CA GLY A 4 -2.63 21.83 4.93
C GLY A 4 -2.13 21.14 3.66
N ALA A 5 -1.15 21.73 2.95
CA ALA A 5 -0.59 21.13 1.74
C ALA A 5 0.60 20.20 2.01
N SER A 6 1.40 20.50 3.03
CA SER A 6 2.56 19.67 3.42
C SER A 6 2.17 18.37 4.15
N GLY A 7 0.94 18.27 4.64
CA GLY A 7 0.44 17.10 5.38
C GLY A 7 -0.33 16.09 4.54
N GLU A 8 -0.71 16.42 3.29
CA GLU A 8 -1.45 15.48 2.45
C GLU A 8 -0.51 14.40 1.90
N ILE A 9 -0.75 13.16 2.33
CA ILE A 9 0.00 11.99 1.90
C ILE A 9 -0.77 11.25 0.82
N ARG A 10 -0.07 10.81 -0.24
CA ARG A 10 -0.61 9.86 -1.22
C ARG A 10 0.11 8.52 -1.15
N TYR A 11 -0.67 7.46 -1.20
CA TYR A 11 -0.21 6.08 -1.09
C TYR A 11 -0.20 5.39 -2.44
N GLN A 12 0.85 4.63 -2.71
CA GLN A 12 1.01 3.84 -3.92
C GLN A 12 1.58 2.47 -3.58
N MET A 13 0.99 1.42 -4.14
CA MET A 13 1.56 0.07 -4.09
C MET A 13 2.69 -0.02 -5.11
N LEU A 14 3.85 -0.50 -4.67
CA LEU A 14 5.02 -0.73 -5.51
C LEU A 14 5.34 -2.22 -5.55
N GLY A 15 5.66 -2.72 -6.74
CA GLY A 15 6.05 -4.12 -6.94
C GLY A 15 5.01 -5.13 -6.41
N GLY A 16 5.48 -6.36 -6.18
CA GLY A 16 4.67 -7.43 -5.61
C GLY A 16 3.68 -8.08 -6.58
N GLU A 17 2.75 -8.82 -5.98
CA GLU A 17 1.74 -9.63 -6.68
C GLU A 17 0.55 -8.77 -7.13
N ALA A 18 0.75 -8.02 -8.21
CA ALA A 18 -0.28 -7.20 -8.83
C ALA A 18 -1.57 -8.01 -9.04
N GLY A 19 -2.69 -7.55 -8.45
CA GLY A 19 -4.00 -8.18 -8.56
C GLY A 19 -4.53 -8.84 -7.28
N TYR A 20 -3.69 -9.16 -6.30
CA TYR A 20 -4.16 -9.69 -5.00
C TYR A 20 -4.53 -8.62 -4.00
N PHE A 21 -3.92 -7.43 -4.12
CA PHE A 21 -4.11 -6.32 -3.21
C PHE A 21 -4.32 -5.01 -3.97
N ALA A 22 -5.05 -4.10 -3.35
CA ALA A 22 -5.16 -2.70 -3.75
C ALA A 22 -4.91 -1.81 -2.53
N VAL A 23 -4.33 -0.64 -2.74
CA VAL A 23 -4.19 0.40 -1.72
C VAL A 23 -5.06 1.59 -2.10
N ASP A 24 -5.83 2.10 -1.15
CA ASP A 24 -6.52 3.37 -1.31
C ASP A 24 -5.51 4.52 -1.25
N ALA A 25 -5.47 5.34 -2.31
CA ALA A 25 -4.43 6.36 -2.47
C ALA A 25 -4.51 7.51 -1.46
N VAL A 26 -5.62 7.65 -0.72
CA VAL A 26 -5.84 8.74 0.26
C VAL A 26 -5.64 8.24 1.69
N SER A 27 -6.30 7.14 2.04
CA SER A 27 -6.30 6.58 3.41
C SER A 27 -5.17 5.60 3.68
N GLY A 28 -4.54 5.06 2.63
CA GLY A 28 -3.54 4.00 2.75
C GLY A 28 -4.13 2.64 3.11
N GLN A 29 -5.46 2.49 3.14
CA GLN A 29 -6.10 1.22 3.45
C GLN A 29 -5.77 0.18 2.36
N ILE A 30 -5.22 -0.96 2.79
CA ILE A 30 -4.97 -2.11 1.92
C ILE A 30 -6.19 -3.03 1.96
N ARG A 31 -6.64 -3.47 0.79
CA ARG A 31 -7.75 -4.43 0.63
C ARG A 31 -7.33 -5.60 -0.25
N ALA A 32 -7.91 -6.76 0.02
CA ALA A 32 -7.86 -7.90 -0.88
C ALA A 32 -8.61 -7.56 -2.19
N ALA A 33 -7.99 -7.83 -3.32
CA ALA A 33 -8.57 -7.68 -4.65
C ALA A 33 -8.85 -9.04 -5.34
N ALA A 34 -8.40 -10.15 -4.73
CA ALA A 34 -8.62 -11.52 -5.19
C ALA A 34 -8.88 -12.48 -4.04
N SER A 35 -9.33 -13.70 -4.38
CA SER A 35 -9.50 -14.79 -3.42
C SER A 35 -8.17 -15.43 -3.03
N PHE A 36 -8.04 -15.82 -1.76
CA PHE A 36 -6.87 -16.51 -1.22
C PHE A 36 -7.11 -17.99 -0.92
N ALA A 37 -8.26 -18.54 -1.31
CA ALA A 37 -8.71 -19.88 -0.90
C ALA A 37 -7.70 -21.02 -1.19
N HIS A 38 -6.91 -20.90 -2.26
CA HIS A 38 -5.91 -21.90 -2.66
C HIS A 38 -4.46 -21.45 -2.39
N HIS A 39 -4.27 -20.40 -1.58
CA HIS A 39 -2.96 -19.81 -1.29
C HIS A 39 -2.58 -19.92 0.18
N ALA A 40 -3.16 -20.90 0.87
CA ALA A 40 -2.80 -21.19 2.24
C ALA A 40 -1.31 -21.54 2.41
N GLY A 41 -0.70 -21.02 3.47
CA GLY A 41 0.73 -21.22 3.74
C GLY A 41 1.67 -20.42 2.83
N ARG A 42 1.12 -19.64 1.89
CA ARG A 42 1.89 -18.70 1.08
C ARG A 42 1.98 -17.34 1.76
N VAL A 43 3.17 -16.74 1.72
CA VAL A 43 3.37 -15.33 2.10
C VAL A 43 3.42 -14.48 0.84
N PHE A 44 2.61 -13.42 0.81
CA PHE A 44 2.61 -12.40 -0.22
C PHE A 44 3.39 -11.19 0.28
N GLY A 45 4.33 -10.69 -0.53
CA GLY A 45 5.13 -9.51 -0.23
C GLY A 45 4.91 -8.42 -1.27
N PHE A 46 4.75 -7.18 -0.80
CA PHE A 46 4.69 -5.99 -1.64
C PHE A 46 5.12 -4.76 -0.84
N ASP A 47 5.37 -3.66 -1.54
CA ASP A 47 5.78 -2.40 -0.92
C ASP A 47 4.67 -1.36 -1.03
N VAL A 48 4.58 -0.48 -0.04
CA VAL A 48 3.72 0.71 -0.10
C VAL A 48 4.59 1.94 0.08
N LYS A 49 4.52 2.83 -0.90
CA LYS A 49 5.13 4.16 -0.85
C LYS A 49 4.10 5.17 -0.38
N ALA A 50 4.50 6.00 0.57
CA ALA A 50 3.76 7.17 1.01
C ALA A 50 4.55 8.41 0.61
N THR A 51 3.92 9.36 -0.07
CA THR A 51 4.56 10.61 -0.54
C THR A 51 3.77 11.81 -0.05
N ASP A 52 4.45 12.76 0.61
CA ASP A 52 3.83 14.02 1.03
C ASP A 52 3.54 14.97 -0.16
N LEU A 53 3.06 16.18 0.12
CA LEU A 53 2.70 17.17 -0.90
C LEU A 53 1.73 16.60 -1.96
N ALA A 54 0.71 15.87 -1.49
CA ALA A 54 -0.29 15.23 -2.32
C ALA A 54 0.30 14.32 -3.42
N GLY A 55 1.44 13.67 -3.15
CA GLY A 55 2.09 12.78 -4.10
C GLY A 55 2.92 13.48 -5.18
N SER A 56 3.27 14.76 -4.97
CA SER A 56 4.13 15.52 -5.88
C SER A 56 5.47 14.81 -6.12
N PRO A 57 6.05 14.91 -7.34
CA PRO A 57 7.42 14.44 -7.60
C PRO A 57 8.49 15.05 -6.67
N ASP A 58 8.25 16.28 -6.18
CA ASP A 58 9.14 16.97 -5.23
C ASP A 58 8.85 16.59 -3.76
N GLY A 59 7.85 15.74 -3.53
CA GLY A 59 7.46 15.25 -2.21
C GLY A 59 8.48 14.26 -1.63
N ARG A 60 8.63 14.29 -0.31
CA ARG A 60 9.39 13.28 0.42
C ARG A 60 8.60 12.00 0.49
N SER A 61 9.32 10.88 0.42
CA SER A 61 8.70 9.56 0.41
C SER A 61 9.29 8.64 1.46
N ALA A 62 8.44 7.78 2.00
CA ALA A 62 8.84 6.61 2.79
C ALA A 62 8.24 5.35 2.16
N ILE A 63 8.93 4.22 2.34
CA ILE A 63 8.50 2.91 1.83
C ILE A 63 8.38 1.96 3.01
N ALA A 64 7.26 1.23 3.07
CA ALA A 64 7.05 0.13 4.00
C ALA A 64 6.93 -1.19 3.23
N ASN A 65 7.63 -2.23 3.71
CA ASN A 65 7.43 -3.59 3.22
C ASN A 65 6.23 -4.21 3.95
N VAL A 66 5.32 -4.84 3.20
CA VAL A 66 4.11 -5.48 3.72
C VAL A 66 4.15 -6.97 3.40
N PHE A 67 3.91 -7.79 4.41
CA PHE A 67 3.80 -9.24 4.28
C PHE A 67 2.41 -9.71 4.74
N VAL A 68 1.73 -10.47 3.89
CA VAL A 68 0.39 -11.01 4.16
C VAL A 68 0.42 -12.53 4.05
N SER A 69 -0.09 -13.22 5.07
CA SER A 69 -0.24 -14.68 5.08
C SER A 69 -1.71 -15.03 5.31
N PRO A 70 -2.43 -15.54 4.29
CA PRO A 70 -3.79 -16.04 4.47
C PRO A 70 -3.80 -17.25 5.41
N MET A 71 -4.71 -17.25 6.39
CA MET A 71 -4.94 -18.41 7.25
C MET A 71 -5.92 -19.37 6.58
N GLN A 72 -5.75 -20.69 6.78
CA GLN A 72 -6.79 -21.66 6.44
C GLN A 72 -7.88 -21.60 7.50
N ASN A 73 -9.12 -21.46 7.06
CA ASN A 73 -10.30 -21.68 7.88
C ASN A 73 -10.70 -23.14 7.83
#